data_AF-A0A7C3BE65-F1
#
_entry.id   AF-A0A7C3BE65-F1
#
_cell.length_a   1.000
_cell.length_b   1.000
_cell.length_c   1.000
_cell.angle_alpha   90.00
_cell.angle_beta   90.00
_cell.angle_gamma   90.00
#
_symmetry.space_group_name_H-M   'P 1'
#
loop_
_entity.id
_entity.type
_entity.pdbx_description
1 polymer ?
#
loop_
_entity_poly.entity_id
_entity_poly.type
_entity_poly.pdbx_seq_one_letter_code
_entity_poly.pdbx_strand_id
1 'polypeptide(L)' 'MQGAARVNILGVGVSAINMATALEIIEGWIARRESHYVCVTGVHGVMESQRDESLRR' A
#
# COMPACT_ATOMS: atom_id res chain seq x y z
N MET A 1 -1.34 2.20 16.70
CA MET A 1 -0.53 2.80 15.60
C MET A 1 -1.45 2.94 14.41
N GLN A 2 -1.65 4.18 13.94
CA GLN A 2 -2.50 4.44 12.78
C GLN A 2 -1.79 3.88 11.53
N GLY A 3 -2.51 3.11 10.70
CA GLY A 3 -1.96 2.64 9.43
C GLY A 3 -1.52 3.81 8.55
N ALA A 4 -0.67 3.54 7.56
CA ALA A 4 -0.22 4.54 6.60
C ALA A 4 -1.41 5.32 6.02
N ALA A 5 -1.29 6.65 5.92
CA ALA A 5 -2.30 7.48 5.29
C ALA A 5 -2.52 7.00 3.83
N ARG A 6 -3.74 6.55 3.53
CA ARG A 6 -4.13 6.06 2.21
C ARG A 6 -4.71 7.21 1.40
N VAL A 7 -4.20 7.40 0.19
CA VAL A 7 -4.63 8.41 -0.77
C VAL A 7 -5.23 7.71 -1.98
N ASN A 8 -6.33 8.25 -2.52
CA ASN A 8 -6.93 7.73 -3.74
C ASN A 8 -6.23 8.32 -4.97
N ILE A 9 -5.64 7.46 -5.80
CA ILE A 9 -5.05 7.81 -7.09
C ILE A 9 -5.84 7.07 -8.17
N LEU A 10 -6.73 7.79 -8.87
CA LEU A 10 -7.57 7.26 -9.96
C LEU A 10 -8.38 6.01 -9.59
N GLY A 11 -8.89 5.95 -8.35
CA GLY A 11 -9.62 4.81 -7.80
C GLY A 11 -8.74 3.83 -7.03
N VAL A 12 -7.42 3.88 -7.16
CA VAL A 12 -6.49 2.98 -6.48
C VAL A 12 -6.01 3.62 -5.18
N GLY A 13 -6.24 2.96 -4.05
CA GLY A 13 -5.81 3.49 -2.77
C GLY A 13 -4.34 3.14 -2.46
N VAL A 14 -3.48 4.15 -2.43
CA VAL A 14 -2.03 4.05 -2.26
C VAL A 14 -1.59 4.66 -0.94
N SER A 15 -0.68 4.00 -0.24
CA SER A 15 -0.06 4.53 0.98
C SER A 15 0.98 5.60 0.63
N ALA A 16 0.75 6.84 1.03
CA ALA A 16 1.68 7.95 0.78
C ALA A 16 2.74 8.01 1.90
N ILE A 17 3.72 7.09 1.84
CA ILE A 17 4.77 6.96 2.85
C ILE A 17 6.16 6.97 2.22
N ASN A 18 7.16 7.30 3.04
CA ASN A 18 8.57 7.17 2.67
C ASN A 18 9.15 5.84 3.17
N MET A 19 10.42 5.59 2.85
CA MET A 19 11.12 4.36 3.25
C MET A 19 11.22 4.17 4.76
N ALA A 20 11.49 5.22 5.53
CA ALA A 20 11.64 5.11 6.98
C ALA A 20 10.32 4.66 7.62
N THR A 21 9.21 5.31 7.27
CA THR A 21 7.87 4.93 7.75
C THR A 21 7.46 3.54 7.28
N ALA A 22 7.82 3.15 6.05
CA ALA A 22 7.55 1.79 5.57
C ALA A 22 8.26 0.72 6.41
N LEU A 23 9.54 0.95 6.77
CA LEU A 23 10.30 0.05 7.63
C LEU A 23 9.68 -0.05 9.02
N GLU A 24 9.35 1.08 9.65
CA GLU A 24 8.70 1.10 10.98
C GLU A 24 7.38 0.31 11.01
N ILE A 25 6.55 0.44 9.96
CA ILE A 25 5.28 -0.30 9.85
C ILE A 25 5.55 -1.81 9.74
N ILE A 26 6.46 -2.21 8.85
CA ILE A 26 6.78 -3.62 8.60
C ILE A 26 7.43 -4.26 9.82
N GLU A 27 8.36 -3.58 10.48
CA GLU A 27 8.95 -4.02 11.75
C GLU A 27 7.87 -4.26 12.80
N GLY A 28 6.87 -3.37 12.87
CA GLY A 28 5.70 -3.56 13.71
C GLY A 28 4.93 -4.85 13.40
N TRP A 29 4.68 -5.15 12.12
CA TRP A 29 4.02 -6.39 11.71
C TRP A 29 4.84 -7.63 12.09
N ILE A 30 6.16 -7.59 11.89
CA ILE A 30 7.08 -8.68 12.25
C ILE A 30 7.04 -8.93 13.76
N ALA A 31 7.17 -7.87 14.57
CA ALA A 31 7.15 -7.98 16.03
C ALA A 31 5.85 -8.60 16.56
N ARG A 32 4.72 -8.33 15.90
CA ARG A 32 3.40 -8.88 16.25
C ARG A 32 3.11 -10.23 15.57
N ARG A 33 4.00 -10.72 14.72
CA ARG A 33 3.83 -11.94 13.90
C ARG A 33 2.56 -11.89 13.03
N GLU A 34 2.27 -10.72 12.48
CA GLU A 34 1.14 -10.52 11.57
C GLU A 34 1.60 -10.67 10.12
N SER A 35 0.93 -11.54 9.36
CA SER A 35 1.18 -11.67 7.93
C SER A 35 0.37 -10.64 7.15
N HIS A 36 1.05 -9.80 6.38
CA HIS A 36 0.46 -8.79 5.51
C HIS A 36 1.05 -8.87 4.11
N TYR A 37 0.29 -8.47 3.10
CA TYR A 37 0.78 -8.33 1.72
C TYR A 37 1.14 -6.89 1.42
N VAL A 38 2.33 -6.67 0.88
CA VAL A 38 2.80 -5.36 0.44
C VAL A 38 2.92 -5.35 -1.08
N CYS A 39 2.15 -4.50 -1.74
CA CYS A 39 2.29 -4.23 -3.15
C CYS A 39 2.98 -2.88 -3.34
N VAL A 40 4.15 -2.88 -3.97
CA VAL A 40 4.82 -1.65 -4.39
C VAL A 40 4.34 -1.34 -5.79
N THR A 41 3.59 -0.25 -5.94
CA THR A 41 3.02 0.15 -7.23
C THR A 41 3.57 1.49 -7.68
N GLY A 42 4.10 1.54 -8.90
CA GLY A 42 4.35 2.79 -9.61
C GLY A 42 3.12 3.22 -10.41
N VAL A 43 3.23 4.33 -11.16
CA VAL A 43 2.11 4.81 -12.00
C VAL A 43 1.60 3.75 -12.99
N HIS A 44 2.49 2.89 -13.51
CA HIS A 44 2.10 1.79 -14.38
C HIS A 44 1.11 0.83 -13.70
N GLY A 45 1.35 0.46 -12.44
CA GLY A 45 0.44 -0.43 -11.71
C GLY A 45 -0.92 0.22 -11.45
N VAL A 46 -0.96 1.55 -11.21
CA VAL A 46 -2.23 2.29 -11.14
C VAL A 46 -2.99 2.24 -12.48
N MET A 47 -2.29 2.39 -13.61
CA MET A 47 -2.89 2.32 -14.93
C MET A 47 -3.42 0.92 -15.26
N GLU A 48 -2.72 -0.14 -14.83
CA GLU A 48 -3.21 -1.51 -15.00
C GLU A 48 -4.44 -1.79 -14.11
N SER A 49 -4.47 -1.29 -12.87
CA SER A 49 -5.65 -1.41 -11.99
C SER A 49 -6.90 -0.72 -12.54
N GLN A 50 -6.76 0.26 -13.45
CA GLN A 50 -7.92 0.87 -14.10
C GLN A 50 -8.62 -0.05 -15.09
N ARG A 51 -7.92 -1.07 -15.59
CA ARG A 51 -8.44 -2.05 -16.55
C ARG A 51 -9.04 -3.29 -15.89
N ASP A 52 -8.81 -3.45 -14.58
CA ASP A 52 -9.29 -4.57 -13.78
C ASP A 52 -9.96 -4.08 -12.49
N GLU A 53 -11.30 -4.16 -12.44
CA GLU A 53 -12.07 -3.74 -11.26
C GLU A 53 -11.70 -4.48 -9.98
N SER A 54 -11.17 -5.70 -10.07
CA SER A 54 -10.75 -6.46 -8.88
C SER A 54 -9.50 -5.85 -8.23
N LEU A 55 -8.66 -5.17 -9.02
CA LEU A 55 -7.45 -4.49 -8.55
C LEU A 55 -7.70 -3.04 -8.11
N ARG A 56 -8.84 -2.45 -8.49
CA ARG A 56 -9.18 -1.05 -8.19
C ARG A 56 -9.83 -0.86 -6.80
N ARG A 57 -10.28 -1.92 -6.14
CA ARG A 57 -10.98 -1.86 -4.83
C ARG A 57 -9.97 -1.76 -3.67
#